data_AF-A0AA97CF76-F1
#
_entry.id   AF-A0AA97CF76-F1
#
_cell.length_a   1.000
_cell.length_b   1.000
_cell.length_c   1.000
_cell.angle_alpha   90.00
_cell.angle_beta   90.00
_cell.angle_gamma   90.00
#
_symmetry.space_group_name_H-M   'P 1'
#
loop_
_entity.id
_entity.type
_entity.pdbx_description
1 polymer ?
#
loop_
_entity_poly.entity_id
_entity_poly.type
_entity_poly.pdbx_seq_one_letter_code
_entity_poly.pdbx_strand_id
1 'polypeptide(L)'
;MTLFTLNYGVAHVMSGIASYLFPHSRVSQQLKAVANDARMLKITAEELEVIRLDEKRMYQSGDYRELPFIELDLYTTAFRFGALIYYGLANRCPRIFASPADSHR
;
A
#
# COMPACT_ATOMS: atom_id res chain seq x y z
N MET A 1 -10.29 6.89 -1.04
CA MET A 1 -9.47 7.52 -2.10
C MET A 1 -8.66 8.74 -1.63
N THR A 2 -9.29 9.84 -1.19
CA THR A 2 -8.61 11.14 -0.91
C THR A 2 -7.45 11.09 0.08
N LEU A 3 -7.56 10.32 1.18
CA LEU A 3 -6.51 10.20 2.19
C LEU A 3 -5.23 9.55 1.65
N PHE A 4 -5.35 8.48 0.86
CA PHE A 4 -4.18 7.81 0.27
C PHE A 4 -3.50 8.67 -0.80
N THR A 5 -4.28 9.42 -1.58
CA THR A 5 -3.76 10.40 -2.54
C THR A 5 -2.98 11.52 -1.84
N LEU A 6 -3.51 12.06 -0.74
CA LEU A 6 -2.83 13.08 0.06
C LEU A 6 -1.51 12.54 0.64
N ASN A 7 -1.55 11.36 1.26
CA ASN A 7 -0.36 10.71 1.82
C ASN A 7 0.71 10.42 0.76
N TYR A 8 0.29 9.92 -0.41
CA TYR A 8 1.19 9.73 -1.54
C TYR A 8 1.85 11.05 -1.98
N GLY A 9 1.06 12.12 -2.15
CA GLY A 9 1.58 13.44 -2.53
C GLY A 9 2.62 13.97 -1.55
N VAL A 10 2.31 13.94 -0.25
CA VAL A 10 3.23 14.39 0.81
C VAL A 10 4.52 13.56 0.81
N ALA A 11 4.40 12.22 0.79
CA ALA A 11 5.56 11.34 0.81
C ALA A 11 6.46 11.55 -0.43
N HIS A 12 5.87 11.78 -1.60
CA HIS A 12 6.62 12.00 -2.84
C HIS A 12 7.38 13.34 -2.83
N VAL A 13 6.74 14.41 -2.35
CA VAL A 13 7.38 15.73 -2.19
C VAL A 13 8.55 15.66 -1.21
N MET A 14 8.35 15.03 -0.05
CA MET A 14 9.39 14.87 0.97
C MET A 14 10.58 14.04 0.46
N SER A 15 10.30 12.97 -0.29
CA SER A 15 11.34 12.19 -0.97
C SER A 15 12.14 13.03 -1.98
N GLY A 16 11.47 13.89 -2.75
CA GLY A 16 12.12 14.81 -3.69
C GLY A 16 13.05 15.79 -2.98
N ILE A 17 12.56 16.47 -1.93
CA ILE A 17 13.34 17.41 -1.11
C ILE A 17 14.56 16.71 -0.50
N ALA A 18 14.37 15.54 0.10
CA ALA A 18 15.48 14.80 0.71
C ALA A 18 16.50 14.28 -0.32
N SER A 19 16.06 13.91 -1.51
CA SER A 19 16.95 13.50 -2.61
C SER A 19 17.77 14.66 -3.15
N TYR A 20 17.20 15.86 -3.17
CA TYR A 20 17.88 17.07 -3.60
C TYR A 20 18.92 17.53 -2.57
N LEU A 21 18.52 17.61 -1.30
CA LEU A 21 19.39 18.12 -0.23
C LEU A 21 20.43 17.08 0.25
N PHE A 22 20.07 15.79 0.25
CA PHE A 22 20.87 14.71 0.86
C PHE A 22 20.87 13.43 0.01
N PRO A 23 21.39 13.46 -1.24
CA PRO A 23 21.19 12.43 -2.26
C PRO A 23 21.64 11.01 -1.88
N HIS A 24 22.67 10.89 -1.05
CA HIS A 24 23.25 9.61 -0.62
C HIS A 24 22.97 9.27 0.84
N SER A 25 22.13 10.06 1.53
CA SER A 25 21.84 9.82 2.94
C SER A 25 20.91 8.62 3.12
N ARG A 26 21.06 7.93 4.25
CA ARG A 26 20.11 6.89 4.71
C ARG A 26 18.69 7.45 4.83
N VAL A 27 18.55 8.71 5.24
CA VAL A 27 17.26 9.42 5.34
C VAL A 27 16.59 9.52 3.97
N SER A 28 17.33 9.93 2.94
CA SER A 28 16.82 10.00 1.57
C SER A 28 16.39 8.63 1.04
N GLN A 29 17.17 7.58 1.30
CA GLN A 29 16.80 6.22 0.92
C GLN A 29 15.52 5.72 1.63
N GLN A 30 15.37 6.03 2.92
CA GLN A 30 14.17 5.68 3.67
C GLN A 30 12.94 6.45 3.18
N LEU A 31 13.06 7.75 2.89
CA LEU A 31 11.96 8.56 2.37
C LEU A 31 11.53 8.11 0.96
N LYS A 32 12.46 7.69 0.10
CA LYS A 32 12.13 7.05 -1.18
C LYS A 32 11.31 5.77 -0.98
N ALA A 33 11.69 4.96 0.00
CA ALA A 33 10.95 3.75 0.32
C ALA A 33 9.53 4.06 0.82
N VAL A 34 9.37 5.04 1.71
CA VAL A 34 8.05 5.51 2.19
C VAL A 34 7.19 6.03 1.04
N ALA A 35 7.76 6.79 0.10
CA ALA A 35 7.04 7.28 -1.07
C ALA A 35 6.56 6.14 -1.98
N ASN A 36 7.36 5.08 -2.15
CA ASN A 36 6.96 3.88 -2.88
C ASN A 36 5.84 3.12 -2.16
N ASP A 37 5.92 2.99 -0.84
CA ASP A 37 4.88 2.34 -0.05
C ASP A 37 3.55 3.12 -0.11
N ALA A 38 3.61 4.45 -0.01
CA ALA A 38 2.44 5.32 -0.15
C ALA A 38 1.82 5.23 -1.56
N ARG A 39 2.64 5.09 -2.62
CA ARG A 39 2.16 4.85 -3.98
C ARG A 39 1.39 3.54 -4.07
N MET A 40 1.95 2.47 -3.51
CA MET A 40 1.32 1.15 -3.55
C MET A 40 0.01 1.14 -2.77
N LEU A 41 -0.02 1.76 -1.59
CA LEU A 41 -1.26 1.96 -0.81
C LEU A 41 -2.33 2.71 -1.61
N LYS A 42 -1.94 3.75 -2.36
CA LYS A 42 -2.86 4.48 -3.24
C LYS A 42 -3.45 3.58 -4.32
N ILE A 43 -2.62 2.83 -5.04
CA ILE A 43 -3.04 1.91 -6.11
C ILE A 43 -3.98 0.85 -5.55
N THR A 44 -3.62 0.22 -4.44
CA THR A 44 -4.47 -0.79 -3.77
C THR A 44 -5.81 -0.21 -3.35
N ALA A 45 -5.84 1.01 -2.80
CA ALA A 45 -7.09 1.67 -2.44
C ALA A 45 -7.93 2.06 -3.67
N GLU A 46 -7.29 2.35 -4.80
CA GLU A 46 -7.92 2.60 -6.10
C GLU A 46 -8.57 1.31 -6.63
N GLU A 47 -7.84 0.19 -6.62
CA GLU A 47 -8.33 -1.14 -7.03
C GLU A 47 -9.52 -1.58 -6.16
N LEU A 48 -9.40 -1.47 -4.84
CA LEU A 48 -10.50 -1.81 -3.91
C LEU A 48 -11.77 -0.97 -4.15
N GLU A 49 -11.62 0.31 -4.53
CA GLU A 49 -12.78 1.15 -4.83
C GLU A 49 -13.48 0.72 -6.13
N VAL A 50 -12.71 0.32 -7.15
CA VAL A 50 -13.27 -0.24 -8.39
C VAL A 50 -14.04 -1.53 -8.09
N ILE A 51 -13.41 -2.46 -7.38
CA ILE A 51 -14.03 -3.73 -6.96
C ILE A 51 -15.32 -3.46 -6.19
N ARG A 52 -15.31 -2.52 -5.24
CA ARG A 52 -16.50 -2.13 -4.46
C ARG A 52 -17.63 -1.58 -5.35
N LEU A 53 -17.30 -0.83 -6.39
CA LEU A 53 -18.29 -0.28 -7.32
C LEU A 53 -18.87 -1.38 -8.22
N ASP A 54 -18.06 -2.33 -8.67
CA ASP A 54 -18.50 -3.46 -9.48
C ASP A 54 -19.37 -4.42 -8.64
N GLU A 55 -18.96 -4.71 -7.40
CA GLU A 55 -19.75 -5.45 -6.42
C GLU A 55 -21.12 -4.78 -6.18
N LYS A 56 -21.13 -3.46 -5.97
CA LYS A 56 -22.38 -2.70 -5.81
C LYS A 56 -23.27 -2.83 -7.05
N ARG A 57 -22.71 -2.74 -8.27
CA ARG A 57 -23.48 -2.87 -9.52
C ARG A 57 -24.05 -4.28 -9.67
N MET A 58 -23.28 -5.31 -9.36
CA MET A 58 -23.71 -6.70 -9.36
C MET A 58 -24.91 -6.93 -8.41
N TYR A 59 -24.82 -6.48 -7.16
CA TYR A 59 -25.95 -6.60 -6.22
C TYR A 59 -27.18 -5.81 -6.66
N GLN A 60 -27.01 -4.67 -7.33
CA GLN A 60 -28.11 -3.87 -7.86
C GLN A 60 -28.77 -4.51 -9.10
N SER A 61 -28.01 -5.21 -9.93
CA SER A 61 -28.52 -5.89 -11.12
C SER A 61 -29.08 -7.29 -10.83
N GLY A 62 -28.69 -7.90 -9.70
CA GLY A 62 -29.01 -9.29 -9.36
C GLY A 62 -28.26 -10.32 -10.21
N ASP A 63 -27.26 -9.91 -10.99
CA ASP A 63 -26.46 -10.79 -11.85
C ASP A 63 -25.20 -11.29 -11.13
N TYR A 64 -25.36 -12.36 -10.34
CA TYR A 64 -24.29 -12.93 -9.52
C TYR A 64 -23.25 -13.76 -10.30
N ARG A 65 -23.31 -13.80 -11.63
CA ARG A 65 -22.33 -14.54 -12.44
C ARG A 65 -20.92 -13.96 -12.33
N GLU A 66 -20.80 -12.69 -11.96
CA GLU A 66 -19.52 -12.00 -11.80
C GLU A 66 -18.88 -12.18 -10.41
N LEU A 67 -19.59 -12.79 -9.45
CA LEU A 67 -19.13 -12.93 -8.06
C LEU A 67 -17.76 -13.61 -7.92
N PRO A 68 -17.43 -14.70 -8.65
CA PRO A 68 -16.12 -15.32 -8.55
C PRO A 68 -14.97 -14.42 -9.03
N PHE A 69 -15.23 -13.49 -9.94
CA PHE A 69 -14.22 -12.57 -10.46
C PHE A 69 -13.93 -11.45 -9.46
N ILE A 70 -14.97 -10.94 -8.78
CA ILE A 70 -14.85 -9.97 -7.69
C ILE A 70 -14.02 -10.57 -6.53
N GLU A 71 -14.30 -11.82 -6.15
CA GLU A 71 -13.51 -12.51 -5.11
C GLU A 71 -12.04 -12.68 -5.53
N LEU A 72 -11.79 -13.09 -6.78
CA LEU A 72 -10.43 -13.22 -7.31
C LEU A 72 -9.67 -11.89 -7.30
N ASP A 73 -10.34 -10.79 -7.64
CA ASP A 73 -9.75 -9.45 -7.63
C ASP A 73 -9.44 -9.00 -6.20
N LEU A 74 -10.31 -9.29 -5.22
CA LEU A 74 -10.05 -9.05 -3.81
C LEU A 74 -8.83 -9.84 -3.31
N TYR A 75 -8.75 -11.13 -3.64
CA TYR A 75 -7.61 -11.98 -3.27
C TYR A 75 -6.30 -11.48 -3.88
N THR A 76 -6.32 -11.11 -5.16
CA THR A 76 -5.14 -10.59 -5.86
C THR A 76 -4.66 -9.28 -5.24
N THR A 77 -5.60 -8.39 -4.93
CA THR A 77 -5.33 -7.09 -4.29
C THR A 77 -4.76 -7.27 -2.88
N ALA A 78 -5.35 -8.18 -2.08
CA ALA A 78 -4.87 -8.52 -0.75
C ALA A 78 -3.46 -9.16 -0.78
N PHE A 79 -3.20 -10.05 -1.74
CA PHE A 79 -1.88 -10.67 -1.90
C PHE A 79 -0.80 -9.64 -2.24
N ARG A 80 -1.05 -8.72 -3.18
CA ARG A 80 -0.12 -7.63 -3.53
C ARG A 80 0.17 -6.73 -2.32
N PHE A 81 -0.85 -6.44 -1.53
CA PHE A 81 -0.70 -5.66 -0.31
C PHE A 81 0.10 -6.41 0.77
N GLY A 82 -0.18 -7.69 0.97
CA GLY A 82 0.56 -8.56 1.88
C GLY A 82 2.04 -8.68 1.50
N ALA A 83 2.34 -8.85 0.21
CA ALA A 83 3.72 -8.87 -0.30
C ALA A 83 4.45 -7.56 -0.04
N LEU A 84 3.78 -6.41 -0.19
CA LEU A 84 4.34 -5.10 0.15
C LEU A 84 4.70 -4.99 1.63
N ILE A 85 3.80 -5.38 2.52
CA ILE A 85 4.03 -5.34 3.98
C ILE A 85 5.18 -6.28 4.35
N TYR A 86 5.13 -7.52 3.86
CA TYR A 86 6.03 -8.58 4.28
C TYR A 86 7.46 -8.41 3.71
N TYR A 87 7.60 -8.07 2.44
CA TYR A 87 8.93 -7.89 1.83
C TYR A 87 9.45 -6.45 1.91
N GLY A 88 8.56 -5.45 1.94
CA GLY A 88 8.94 -4.04 2.01
C GLY A 88 9.09 -3.54 3.44
N LEU A 89 7.99 -3.56 4.20
CA LEU A 89 7.93 -2.91 5.51
C LEU A 89 8.69 -3.69 6.60
N ALA A 90 8.56 -5.03 6.64
CA ALA A 90 9.26 -5.84 7.64
C ALA A 90 10.78 -5.80 7.49
N ASN A 91 11.30 -5.80 6.25
CA ASN A 91 12.73 -5.72 5.99
C ASN A 91 13.33 -4.34 6.32
N ARG A 92 12.59 -3.25 6.13
CA ARG A 92 13.09 -1.88 6.35
C ARG A 92 12.84 -1.36 7.77
N CYS A 93 11.77 -1.83 8.41
CA CYS A 93 11.36 -1.45 9.75
C CYS A 93 11.14 -2.68 10.64
N PRO A 94 12.17 -3.54 10.85
CA PRO A 94 12.02 -4.79 11.59
C PRO A 94 11.52 -4.57 13.02
N ARG A 95 11.85 -3.42 13.64
CA ARG A 95 11.39 -3.06 14.99
C ARG A 95 9.88 -2.83 15.12
N ILE A 96 9.18 -2.53 14.03
CA ILE A 96 7.71 -2.35 14.05
C ILE A 96 7.01 -3.72 14.03
N PHE A 97 7.67 -4.73 13.47
CA PHE A 97 7.14 -6.09 13.31
C PHE A 97 7.78 -7.10 14.26
N ALA A 98 8.81 -6.69 15.00
CA ALA A 98 9.38 -7.45 16.10
C ALA A 98 8.30 -7.62 17.16
N SER A 99 8.01 -8.87 17.53
CA SER A 99 7.13 -9.16 18.64
C SER A 99 7.72 -8.52 19.91
N PRO A 100 6.93 -8.04 20.88
CA PRO A 100 7.44 -7.58 22.18
C PRO A 100 8.34 -8.60 22.89
N ALA A 101 8.26 -9.88 22.51
CA ALA A 101 9.12 -10.95 22.99
C ALA A 101 10.57 -10.87 22.45
N ASP A 102 10.81 -10.23 21.30
CA ASP A 102 12.11 -10.19 20.63
C ASP A 102 12.99 -9.00 21.06
N SER A 103 12.46 -8.05 21.85
CA SER A 103 13.21 -6.89 22.35
C SER A 103 14.09 -7.15 23.58
N HIS A 104 14.10 -8.39 24.09
CA HIS A 104 14.82 -8.78 25.32
C HIS A 104 16.00 -9.73 25.10
N ARG A 105 16.49 -9.90 23.86
CA ARG A 105 17.72 -10.65 23.55
C ARG A 105 18.85 -9.74 23.08
#